data_AF-A0A4S2SQ71-F1
#
_entry.id   AF-A0A4S2SQ71-F1
#
_cell.length_a   1.000
_cell.length_b   1.000
_cell.length_c   1.000
_cell.angle_alpha   90.00
_cell.angle_beta   90.00
_cell.angle_gamma   90.00
#
_symmetry.space_group_name_H-M   'P 1'
#
loop_
_entity.id
_entity.type
_entity.pdbx_description
1 polymer ?
#
loop_
_entity_poly.entity_id
_entity_poly.type
_entity_poly.pdbx_seq_one_letter_code
_entity_poly.pdbx_strand_id
1 'polypeptide(L)'
;MSTTDHQQAPRTAWINAMRTEVLRVGKRIPEVAKVVSVGVWIATYADADGSNSFPGRDTLACLAGCSEETVTRAVKVLMGVGALARKRRPNSSSMYQLLPIAFLPGGLPWEQHLHHYTDTRQRKAHAKKKAEAAAKVARKASMDAVRDVAEGGADSVHGCVPDSVHGGGSEASGEDPDSVHG
;
A
#
# COMPACT_ATOMS: atom_id res chain seq x y z
N MET A 1 -4.47 9.45 -49.38
CA MET A 1 -4.03 9.86 -48.04
C MET A 1 -3.99 8.60 -47.18
N SER A 2 -2.80 8.11 -46.85
CA SER A 2 -2.64 6.92 -46.02
C SER A 2 -2.77 7.37 -44.57
N THR A 3 -3.95 7.18 -43.97
CA THR A 3 -4.11 7.28 -42.52
C THR A 3 -3.45 6.05 -41.92
N THR A 4 -2.16 6.16 -41.62
CA THR A 4 -1.46 5.16 -40.82
C THR A 4 -2.07 5.21 -39.43
N ASP A 5 -3.08 4.36 -39.17
CA ASP A 5 -3.65 4.20 -37.83
C ASP A 5 -2.49 3.99 -36.86
N HIS A 6 -2.26 4.98 -35.98
CA HIS A 6 -1.25 4.88 -34.94
C HIS A 6 -1.75 3.91 -33.87
N GLN A 7 -1.68 2.62 -34.17
CA GLN A 7 -2.00 1.57 -33.24
C GLN A 7 -0.93 1.56 -32.14
N GLN A 8 -1.34 1.86 -30.91
CA GLN A 8 -0.43 1.80 -29.77
C GLN A 8 0.09 0.37 -29.61
N ALA A 9 1.40 0.24 -29.39
CA ALA A 9 1.99 -1.05 -29.03
C ALA A 9 1.25 -1.64 -27.80
N PRO A 10 0.90 -2.94 -27.80
CA PRO A 10 0.18 -3.58 -26.70
C PRO A 10 0.74 -3.29 -25.30
N ARG A 11 2.07 -3.22 -25.14
CA ARG A 11 2.71 -2.79 -23.88
C ARG A 11 2.25 -1.40 -23.43
N THR A 12 2.26 -0.43 -24.33
CA THR A 12 1.85 0.96 -24.05
C THR A 12 0.36 1.03 -23.73
N ALA A 13 -0.47 0.31 -24.48
CA ALA A 13 -1.90 0.21 -24.22
C ALA A 13 -2.17 -0.37 -22.82
N TRP A 14 -1.44 -1.43 -22.44
CA TRP A 14 -1.53 -2.05 -21.12
C TRP A 14 -1.18 -1.09 -19.98
N ILE A 15 -0.07 -0.35 -20.11
CA ILE A 15 0.35 0.65 -19.11
C ILE A 15 -0.72 1.75 -18.97
N ASN A 16 -1.25 2.24 -20.09
CA ASN A 16 -2.30 3.25 -20.08
C ASN A 16 -3.59 2.73 -19.42
N ALA A 17 -4.00 1.49 -19.72
CA ALA A 17 -5.16 0.86 -19.09
C ALA A 17 -4.98 0.71 -17.57
N MET A 18 -3.81 0.27 -17.12
CA MET A 18 -3.48 0.17 -15.71
C MET A 18 -3.47 1.53 -15.01
N ARG A 19 -2.96 2.58 -15.67
CA ARG A 19 -3.03 3.95 -15.15
C ARG A 19 -4.48 4.38 -14.94
N THR A 20 -5.36 4.14 -15.92
CA THR A 20 -6.78 4.46 -15.82
C THR A 20 -7.45 3.70 -14.67
N GLU A 21 -7.14 2.42 -14.49
CA GLU A 21 -7.65 1.62 -13.37
C GLU A 21 -7.20 2.18 -12.02
N VAL A 22 -5.92 2.54 -11.87
CA VAL A 22 -5.41 3.16 -10.64
C VAL A 22 -6.13 4.48 -10.35
N LEU A 23 -6.37 5.31 -11.35
CA LEU A 23 -7.11 6.56 -11.17
C LEU A 23 -8.58 6.32 -10.80
N ARG A 24 -9.18 5.23 -11.30
CA ARG A 24 -10.57 4.84 -10.99
C ARG A 24 -10.74 4.36 -9.56
N VAL A 25 -9.87 3.47 -9.06
CA VAL A 25 -10.05 2.82 -7.75
C VAL A 25 -9.06 3.24 -6.67
N GLY A 26 -7.95 3.86 -7.04
CA GLY A 26 -6.80 4.11 -6.15
C GLY A 26 -7.12 5.01 -4.95
N LYS A 27 -8.12 5.91 -5.08
CA LYS A 27 -8.60 6.71 -3.94
C LYS A 27 -9.27 5.85 -2.85
N ARG A 28 -9.98 4.80 -3.25
CA ARG A 28 -10.65 3.86 -2.34
C ARG A 28 -9.71 2.77 -1.86
N ILE A 29 -8.81 2.33 -2.74
CA ILE A 29 -7.95 1.17 -2.52
C ILE A 29 -6.51 1.52 -2.92
N PRO A 30 -5.71 2.13 -2.02
CA PRO A 30 -4.37 2.60 -2.33
C PRO A 30 -3.40 1.45 -2.64
N GLU A 31 -3.67 0.22 -2.19
CA GLU A 31 -2.88 -0.96 -2.54
C GLU A 31 -2.84 -1.26 -4.04
N VAL A 32 -3.88 -0.87 -4.80
CA VAL A 32 -3.90 -1.08 -6.26
C VAL A 32 -2.74 -0.34 -6.93
N ALA A 33 -2.44 0.89 -6.51
CA ALA A 33 -1.31 1.65 -7.06
C ALA A 33 0.03 0.94 -6.82
N LYS A 34 0.21 0.32 -5.63
CA LYS A 34 1.44 -0.40 -5.28
C LYS A 34 1.60 -1.68 -6.10
N VAL A 35 0.51 -2.42 -6.30
CA VAL A 35 0.49 -3.63 -7.12
C VAL A 35 0.76 -3.29 -8.59
N VAL A 36 0.09 -2.25 -9.11
CA VAL A 36 0.25 -1.80 -10.49
C VAL A 36 1.66 -1.27 -10.76
N SER A 37 2.31 -0.59 -9.80
CA SER A 37 3.70 -0.14 -9.96
C SER A 37 4.66 -1.30 -10.29
N VAL A 38 4.51 -2.46 -9.64
CA VAL A 38 5.28 -3.67 -9.97
C VAL A 38 4.95 -4.16 -11.39
N GLY A 39 3.67 -4.12 -11.76
CA GLY A 39 3.21 -4.47 -13.11
C GLY A 39 3.79 -3.57 -14.21
N VAL A 40 3.92 -2.27 -13.95
CA VAL A 40 4.55 -1.32 -14.88
C VAL A 40 6.03 -1.66 -15.08
N TRP A 41 6.75 -2.02 -14.01
CA TRP A 41 8.13 -2.51 -14.16
C TRP A 41 8.22 -3.81 -14.96
N ILE A 42 7.28 -4.74 -14.79
CA ILE A 42 7.23 -5.94 -15.64
C ILE A 42 7.00 -5.55 -17.10
N ALA A 43 6.11 -4.59 -17.35
CA ALA A 43 5.80 -4.12 -18.69
C ALA A 43 7.01 -3.47 -19.39
N THR A 44 7.92 -2.78 -18.68
CA THR A 44 9.12 -2.18 -19.32
C THR A 44 10.08 -3.20 -19.92
N TYR A 45 10.06 -4.44 -19.44
CA TYR A 45 10.86 -5.56 -19.98
C TYR A 45 10.10 -6.37 -21.04
N ALA A 46 8.82 -6.08 -21.29
CA ALA A 46 8.05 -6.77 -22.30
C ALA A 46 8.39 -6.25 -23.71
N ASP A 47 8.31 -7.15 -24.69
CA ASP A 47 8.37 -6.80 -26.11
C ASP A 47 7.20 -5.87 -26.48
N ALA A 48 7.24 -5.29 -27.69
CA ALA A 48 6.21 -4.36 -28.14
C ALA A 48 4.80 -5.00 -28.13
N ASP A 49 4.72 -6.30 -28.41
CA ASP A 49 3.50 -7.12 -28.37
C ASP A 49 3.04 -7.48 -26.94
N GLY A 50 3.80 -7.09 -25.91
CA GLY A 50 3.52 -7.38 -24.50
C GLY A 50 4.00 -8.77 -24.05
N SER A 51 4.77 -9.48 -24.86
CA SER A 51 5.31 -10.80 -24.54
C SER A 51 6.73 -10.76 -23.96
N ASN A 52 7.27 -11.95 -23.66
CA ASN A 52 8.68 -12.18 -23.30
C ASN A 52 9.27 -11.29 -22.20
N SER A 53 8.49 -10.87 -21.20
CA SER A 53 9.06 -10.15 -20.06
C SER A 53 9.65 -11.16 -19.07
N PHE A 54 10.90 -11.02 -18.66
CA PHE A 54 11.54 -11.96 -17.71
C PHE A 54 12.43 -11.33 -16.62
N PRO A 55 12.05 -10.20 -16.02
CA PRO A 55 12.79 -9.64 -14.90
C PRO A 55 12.78 -10.62 -13.70
N GLY A 56 13.93 -10.75 -13.05
CA GLY A 56 14.05 -11.49 -11.79
C GLY A 56 13.23 -10.83 -10.68
N ARG A 57 12.87 -11.60 -9.64
CA ARG A 57 12.11 -11.08 -8.49
C ARG A 57 12.93 -10.06 -7.70
N ASP A 58 14.22 -10.32 -7.57
CA ASP A 58 15.26 -9.45 -7.02
C ASP A 58 15.35 -8.11 -7.79
N THR A 59 15.35 -8.19 -9.12
CA THR A 59 15.38 -7.01 -10.01
C THR A 59 14.12 -6.16 -9.81
N LEU A 60 12.95 -6.79 -9.81
CA LEU A 60 11.68 -6.10 -9.56
C LEU A 60 11.60 -5.50 -8.15
N ALA A 61 12.15 -6.20 -7.14
CA ALA A 61 12.20 -5.74 -5.76
C ALA A 61 13.06 -4.47 -5.65
N CYS A 62 14.23 -4.46 -6.29
CA CYS A 62 15.10 -3.30 -6.38
C CYS A 62 14.41 -2.10 -7.05
N LEU A 63 13.83 -2.30 -8.24
CA LEU A 63 13.17 -1.23 -9.00
C LEU A 63 11.93 -0.67 -8.31
N ALA A 64 11.13 -1.53 -7.67
CA ALA A 64 9.93 -1.12 -6.96
C ALA A 64 10.19 -0.63 -5.53
N GLY A 65 11.44 -0.70 -5.04
CA GLY A 65 11.78 -0.33 -3.66
C GLY A 65 11.04 -1.15 -2.61
N CYS A 66 10.82 -2.44 -2.87
CA CYS A 66 10.08 -3.33 -1.97
C CYS A 66 10.75 -4.71 -1.85
N SER A 67 10.24 -5.58 -0.97
CA SER A 67 10.81 -6.93 -0.82
C SER A 67 10.37 -7.87 -1.95
N GLU A 68 11.15 -8.92 -2.20
CA GLU A 68 10.77 -9.97 -3.16
C GLU A 68 9.46 -10.69 -2.78
N GLU A 69 9.10 -10.70 -1.50
CA GLU A 69 7.82 -11.22 -1.03
C GLU A 69 6.68 -10.31 -1.50
N THR A 70 6.85 -8.98 -1.37
CA THR A 70 5.88 -8.00 -1.86
C THR A 70 5.71 -8.10 -3.38
N VAL A 71 6.80 -8.26 -4.14
CA VAL A 71 6.75 -8.52 -5.59
C VAL A 71 5.92 -9.78 -5.87
N THR A 72 6.17 -10.87 -5.15
CA THR A 72 5.43 -12.14 -5.34
C THR A 72 3.94 -11.97 -5.09
N ARG A 73 3.58 -11.24 -4.04
CA ARG A 73 2.19 -10.94 -3.70
C ARG A 73 1.54 -10.07 -4.76
N ALA A 74 2.21 -9.01 -5.22
CA ALA A 74 1.74 -8.14 -6.29
C ALA A 74 1.51 -8.92 -7.59
N VAL A 75 2.46 -9.77 -7.99
CA VAL A 75 2.33 -10.64 -9.17
C VAL A 75 1.13 -11.59 -9.02
N LYS A 76 0.90 -12.18 -7.85
CA LYS A 76 -0.29 -13.02 -7.60
C LYS A 76 -1.59 -12.24 -7.78
N VAL A 77 -1.66 -10.98 -7.30
CA VAL A 77 -2.84 -10.12 -7.51
C VAL A 77 -3.03 -9.85 -9.00
N LEU A 78 -1.97 -9.44 -9.72
CA LEU A 78 -2.02 -9.14 -11.16
C LEU A 78 -2.44 -10.36 -12.00
N MET A 79 -2.02 -11.56 -11.61
CA MET A 79 -2.49 -12.81 -12.22
C MET A 79 -3.96 -13.08 -11.89
N GLY A 80 -4.37 -12.87 -10.63
CA GLY A 80 -5.75 -13.07 -10.18
C GLY A 80 -6.75 -12.19 -10.93
N VAL A 81 -6.42 -10.91 -11.11
CA VAL A 81 -7.26 -9.97 -11.86
C VAL A 81 -7.16 -10.13 -13.39
N GLY A 82 -6.37 -11.08 -13.88
CA GLY A 82 -6.23 -11.33 -15.32
C GLY A 82 -5.40 -10.29 -16.09
N ALA A 83 -4.57 -9.50 -15.40
CA ALA A 83 -3.69 -8.51 -16.05
C ALA A 83 -2.36 -9.10 -16.52
N LEU A 84 -1.92 -10.20 -15.91
CA LEU A 84 -0.68 -10.91 -16.22
C LEU A 84 -0.90 -12.42 -16.31
N ALA A 85 -0.18 -13.07 -17.23
CA ALA A 85 0.07 -14.50 -17.18
C ALA A 85 1.55 -14.77 -16.87
N ARG A 86 1.81 -15.89 -16.19
CA ARG A 86 3.17 -16.30 -15.82
C ARG A 86 3.47 -17.70 -16.33
N LYS A 87 4.56 -17.84 -17.08
CA LYS A 87 5.11 -19.11 -17.53
C LYS A 87 6.42 -19.39 -16.80
N ARG A 88 6.51 -20.54 -16.14
CA ARG A 88 7.74 -20.99 -15.47
C ARG A 88 8.76 -21.42 -16.54
N ARG A 89 10.01 -21.01 -16.37
CA ARG A 89 11.15 -21.51 -17.16
C ARG A 89 12.02 -22.42 -16.30
N PRO A 90 12.55 -23.54 -16.83
CA PRO A 90 13.52 -24.35 -16.12
C PRO A 90 14.77 -23.51 -15.79
N ASN A 91 15.26 -23.60 -14.54
CA ASN A 91 16.52 -23.01 -14.08
C ASN A 91 16.68 -21.49 -14.33
N SER A 92 15.59 -20.75 -14.49
CA SER A 92 15.63 -19.32 -14.82
C SER A 92 14.44 -18.55 -14.22
N SER A 93 14.50 -17.22 -14.31
CA SER A 93 13.38 -16.35 -13.94
C SER A 93 12.11 -16.73 -14.71
N SER A 94 10.96 -16.49 -14.07
CA SER A 94 9.67 -16.69 -14.72
C SER A 94 9.49 -15.69 -15.85
N MET A 95 8.86 -16.14 -16.93
CA MET A 95 8.42 -15.28 -18.01
C MET A 95 7.00 -14.78 -17.69
N TYR A 96 6.78 -13.50 -17.90
CA TYR A 96 5.50 -12.82 -17.77
C TYR A 96 5.02 -12.40 -19.15
N GLN A 97 3.71 -12.53 -19.33
CA GLN A 97 2.98 -12.08 -20.51
C GLN A 97 1.97 -11.05 -20.05
N LEU A 98 1.98 -9.88 -20.67
CA LEU A 98 0.93 -8.88 -20.50
C LEU A 98 -0.32 -9.41 -21.20
N LEU A 99 -1.39 -9.59 -20.44
CA LEU A 99 -2.67 -10.00 -21.03
C LEU A 99 -3.39 -8.76 -21.57
N PRO A 100 -4.04 -8.84 -22.74
CA PRO A 100 -4.88 -7.76 -23.21
C PRO A 100 -5.96 -7.45 -22.17
N ILE A 101 -5.87 -6.28 -21.56
CA ILE A 101 -6.92 -5.78 -20.67
C ILE A 101 -7.96 -5.16 -21.59
N ALA A 102 -8.75 -6.02 -22.23
CA ALA A 102 -10.01 -5.56 -22.83
C ALA A 102 -10.82 -4.98 -21.67
N PHE A 103 -11.25 -3.73 -21.80
CA PHE A 103 -12.04 -3.01 -20.81
C PHE A 103 -13.29 -3.83 -20.47
N LEU A 104 -13.17 -4.72 -19.48
CA LEU A 104 -14.32 -5.42 -18.93
C LEU A 104 -15.28 -4.32 -18.48
N PRO A 105 -16.57 -4.38 -18.85
CA PRO A 105 -17.54 -3.43 -18.34
C PRO A 105 -17.54 -3.54 -16.80
N GLY A 106 -16.99 -2.54 -16.12
CA GLY A 106 -16.80 -2.51 -14.66
C GLY A 106 -15.34 -2.48 -14.16
N GLY A 107 -14.35 -2.65 -15.03
CA GLY A 107 -12.92 -2.67 -14.67
C GLY A 107 -12.47 -4.02 -14.10
N LEU A 108 -11.30 -4.05 -13.45
CA LEU A 108 -10.74 -5.28 -12.92
C LEU A 108 -11.27 -5.62 -11.50
N PRO A 109 -11.44 -6.92 -11.17
CA PRO A 109 -12.01 -7.37 -9.89
C PRO A 109 -10.96 -7.34 -8.75
N TRP A 110 -10.42 -6.16 -8.45
CA TRP A 110 -9.33 -5.98 -7.48
C TRP A 110 -9.66 -6.53 -6.09
N GLU A 111 -10.86 -6.28 -5.59
CA GLU A 111 -11.31 -6.64 -4.25
C GLU A 111 -11.24 -8.17 -4.00
N GLN A 112 -11.44 -8.98 -5.03
CA GLN A 112 -11.41 -10.44 -4.94
C GLN A 112 -10.00 -10.98 -4.70
N HIS A 113 -8.97 -10.26 -5.17
CA HIS A 113 -7.58 -10.77 -5.19
C HIS A 113 -6.63 -10.02 -4.27
N LEU A 114 -6.98 -8.81 -3.83
CA LEU A 114 -6.12 -7.97 -3.00
C LEU A 114 -5.71 -8.59 -1.66
N HIS A 115 -6.47 -9.56 -1.15
CA HIS A 115 -6.11 -10.32 0.03
C HIS A 115 -4.72 -10.98 -0.10
N HIS A 116 -4.26 -11.34 -1.30
CA HIS A 116 -2.89 -11.82 -1.50
C HIS A 116 -1.82 -10.79 -1.11
N TYR A 117 -2.12 -9.50 -1.27
CA TYR A 117 -1.24 -8.38 -0.94
C TYR A 117 -1.41 -7.89 0.50
N THR A 118 -2.65 -7.81 0.99
CA THR A 118 -2.97 -7.21 2.29
C THR A 118 -2.87 -8.17 3.48
N ASP A 119 -3.18 -9.46 3.28
CA ASP A 119 -3.11 -10.47 4.34
C ASP A 119 -1.66 -10.94 4.55
N THR A 120 -0.93 -10.15 5.32
CA THR A 120 0.38 -10.54 5.85
C THR A 120 0.24 -10.97 7.32
N ARG A 121 1.01 -12.00 7.71
CA ARG A 121 1.05 -12.49 9.10
C ARG A 121 1.42 -11.36 10.06
N GLN A 122 2.34 -10.47 9.64
CA GLN A 122 2.76 -9.30 10.39
C GLN A 122 1.64 -8.27 10.57
N ARG A 123 0.89 -7.95 9.51
CA ARG A 123 -0.28 -7.04 9.63
C ARG A 123 -1.33 -7.61 10.58
N LYS A 124 -1.63 -8.91 10.51
CA LYS A 124 -2.57 -9.57 11.43
C LYS A 124 -2.08 -9.51 12.89
N ALA A 125 -0.80 -9.77 13.14
CA ALA A 125 -0.20 -9.68 14.46
C ALA A 125 -0.21 -8.25 15.02
N HIS A 126 0.15 -7.25 14.21
CA HIS A 126 0.14 -5.85 14.63
C HIS A 126 -1.28 -5.32 14.85
N ALA A 127 -2.25 -5.70 14.01
CA ALA A 127 -3.66 -5.36 14.19
C ALA A 127 -4.20 -5.96 15.49
N LYS A 128 -3.90 -7.23 15.78
CA LYS A 128 -4.24 -7.89 17.05
C LYS A 128 -3.60 -7.16 18.24
N LYS A 129 -2.30 -6.86 18.18
CA LYS A 129 -1.60 -6.10 19.24
C LYS A 129 -2.20 -4.72 19.46
N LYS A 130 -2.54 -4.00 18.39
CA LYS A 130 -3.19 -2.68 18.45
C LYS A 130 -4.60 -2.77 19.05
N ALA A 131 -5.39 -3.78 18.67
CA ALA A 131 -6.71 -4.01 19.22
C ALA A 131 -6.67 -4.36 20.71
N GLU A 132 -5.73 -5.22 21.13
CA GLU A 132 -5.49 -5.55 22.54
C GLU A 132 -5.05 -4.33 23.35
N ALA A 133 -4.17 -3.48 22.79
CA ALA A 133 -3.77 -2.22 23.41
C ALA A 133 -4.96 -1.25 23.56
N ALA A 134 -5.76 -1.08 22.51
CA ALA A 134 -6.96 -0.23 22.56
C ALA A 134 -7.99 -0.73 23.58
N ALA A 135 -8.22 -2.05 23.65
CA ALA A 135 -9.12 -2.64 24.64
C ALA A 135 -8.62 -2.45 26.09
N LYS A 136 -7.30 -2.52 26.31
CA LYS A 136 -6.71 -2.21 27.62
C LYS A 136 -6.89 -0.75 28.02
N VAL A 137 -6.69 0.18 27.07
CA VAL A 137 -6.92 1.61 27.29
C VAL A 137 -8.40 1.89 27.59
N ALA A 138 -9.33 1.31 26.82
CA ALA A 138 -10.76 1.46 27.05
C ALA A 138 -11.21 0.91 28.42
N ARG A 139 -10.68 -0.25 28.84
CA ARG A 139 -10.94 -0.80 30.19
C ARG A 139 -10.39 0.11 31.29
N LYS A 140 -9.19 0.64 31.13
CA LYS A 140 -8.60 1.58 32.11
C LYS A 140 -9.44 2.85 32.22
N ALA A 141 -9.82 3.46 31.10
CA ALA A 141 -10.68 4.64 31.09
C ALA A 141 -12.04 4.37 31.74
N SER A 142 -12.63 3.19 31.53
CA SER A 142 -13.86 2.78 32.20
C SER A 142 -13.68 2.59 33.71
N MET A 143 -12.53 2.09 34.19
CA MET A 143 -12.26 1.94 35.63
C MET A 143 -11.97 3.27 36.31
N ASP A 144 -11.24 4.18 35.64
CA ASP A 144 -11.00 5.53 36.13
C ASP A 144 -12.32 6.32 36.25
N ALA A 145 -13.25 6.18 35.29
CA ALA A 145 -14.59 6.76 35.37
C ALA A 145 -15.43 6.21 36.54
N VAL A 146 -15.29 4.92 36.88
CA VAL A 146 -15.98 4.34 38.05
C VAL A 146 -15.35 4.82 39.36
N ARG A 147 -14.03 5.09 39.36
CA ARG A 147 -13.32 5.60 40.54
C ARG A 147 -13.67 7.06 40.84
N ASP A 148 -13.82 7.91 39.82
CA ASP A 148 -14.32 9.28 39.99
C ASP A 148 -15.75 9.33 40.56
N VAL A 149 -16.60 8.35 40.21
CA VAL A 149 -17.96 8.25 40.76
C VAL A 149 -17.96 7.70 42.20
N ALA A 150 -16.99 6.85 42.55
CA ALA A 150 -16.86 6.30 43.90
C ALA A 150 -16.19 7.28 44.90
N GLU A 151 -15.45 8.28 44.42
CA GLU A 151 -14.89 9.37 45.24
C GLU A 151 -15.77 10.65 45.25
N GLY A 152 -16.91 10.65 44.54
CA GLY A 152 -17.89 11.75 44.49
C GLY A 152 -18.84 11.84 45.70
N GLY A 153 -18.34 11.52 46.90
CA GLY A 153 -19.10 11.51 48.14
C GLY A 153 -18.59 12.50 49.19
N ALA A 154 -18.21 13.73 48.80
CA ALA A 154 -18.15 14.86 49.74
C ALA A 154 -18.13 16.20 49.00
N ASP A 155 -19.13 16.99 49.37
CA ASP A 155 -19.36 18.43 49.17
C ASP A 155 -18.09 19.30 49.05
N SER A 156 -17.94 20.06 47.96
CA SER A 156 -17.37 21.42 48.03
C SER A 156 -17.70 22.24 46.79
N VAL A 157 -18.68 23.13 46.95
CA VAL A 157 -18.98 24.24 46.05
C VAL A 157 -17.97 25.35 46.31
N HIS A 158 -17.09 25.65 45.35
CA HIS A 158 -16.66 27.02 45.11
C HIS A 158 -16.20 27.17 43.65
N GLY A 159 -16.95 27.98 42.90
CA GLY A 159 -16.66 28.28 41.50
C GLY A 159 -15.53 29.28 41.31
N CYS A 160 -14.90 29.22 40.14
CA CYS A 160 -14.50 30.37 39.33
C CYS A 160 -14.00 29.86 37.97
N VAL A 161 -14.56 30.37 36.88
CA VAL A 161 -14.02 30.32 35.50
C VAL A 161 -13.96 31.82 35.11
N PRO A 162 -13.00 32.37 34.34
CA PRO A 162 -12.40 31.74 33.15
C PRO A 162 -10.93 32.05 32.79
N ASP A 163 -10.49 31.30 31.77
CA ASP A 163 -9.46 31.53 30.75
C ASP A 163 -7.98 31.78 31.12
N SER A 164 -7.13 30.95 30.50
CA SER A 164 -5.77 31.34 30.12
C SER A 164 -5.42 30.71 28.78
N VAL A 165 -5.64 31.48 27.72
CA VAL A 165 -4.95 31.34 26.45
C VAL A 165 -3.50 31.78 26.66
N HIS A 166 -2.54 30.89 26.46
CA HIS A 166 -1.15 31.18 26.10
C HIS A 166 -0.84 30.20 24.96
N GLY A 167 -0.61 30.61 23.73
CA GLY A 167 0.37 31.61 23.31
C GLY A 167 1.49 30.84 22.63
N GLY A 168 1.54 30.87 21.30
CA GLY A 168 2.53 30.14 20.52
C GLY A 168 3.97 30.57 20.79
N GLY A 169 4.90 29.64 20.61
CA GLY A 169 6.34 29.88 20.58
C GLY A 169 7.00 28.77 19.77
N SER A 170 7.48 29.13 18.58
CA SER A 170 8.33 28.34 17.71
C SER A 170 9.78 28.25 18.24
N GLU A 171 10.56 27.38 17.58
CA GLU A 171 12.03 27.22 17.58
C GLU A 171 12.59 26.26 18.64
N ALA A 172 13.21 25.12 18.29
CA ALA A 172 14.35 24.80 17.42
C ALA A 172 15.71 24.91 18.13
N SER A 173 16.52 23.87 17.86
CA SER A 173 17.97 23.78 18.01
C SER A 173 18.56 23.51 19.39
N GLY A 174 19.12 22.32 19.51
CA GLY A 174 20.23 21.97 20.38
C GLY A 174 21.15 21.01 19.63
N GLU A 175 21.90 21.53 18.66
CA GLU A 175 23.27 21.06 18.39
C GLU A 175 24.08 21.42 19.66
N ASP A 176 25.09 20.67 20.12
CA ASP A 176 26.27 20.27 19.36
C ASP A 176 27.11 19.25 20.21
N PRO A 177 28.37 18.88 19.88
CA PRO A 177 28.78 17.51 19.66
C PRO A 177 29.78 17.00 20.72
N ASP A 178 30.12 15.70 20.68
CA ASP A 178 31.40 15.26 21.24
C ASP A 178 32.13 14.32 20.29
N SER A 179 33.27 14.81 19.82
CA SER A 179 34.24 14.10 18.98
C SER A 179 35.10 13.19 19.84
N VAL A 180 35.31 11.94 19.42
CA VAL A 180 36.58 11.23 19.70
C VAL A 180 36.98 10.42 18.48
N HIS A 181 38.07 10.87 17.86
CA HIS A 181 38.86 10.09 16.90
C HIS A 181 39.67 9.02 17.64
N GLY A 182 39.72 7.83 17.03
CA GLY A 182 40.73 6.80 17.23
C GLY A 182 40.89 6.03 15.93
#